data_AF-A0A957YI16-F1
#
_entry.id   AF-A0A957YI16-F1
#
_cell.length_a   1.000
_cell.length_b   1.000
_cell.length_c   1.000
_cell.angle_alpha   90.00
_cell.angle_beta   90.00
_cell.angle_gamma   90.00
#
_symmetry.space_group_name_H-M   'P 1'
#
loop_
_entity.id
_entity.type
_entity.pdbx_description
1 polymer ?
#
loop_
_entity_poly.entity_id
_entity_poly.type
_entity_poly.pdbx_seq_one_letter_code
_entity_poly.pdbx_strand_id
1 'polypeptide(L)'
;MTLVNTEIALSFFLQLLLGHVVGDFVLQPYWLVLAKRKGWVGLIIHVAVVTFITAILAWDSIPNWWVWMIVLFVGHLFIDQFRTFVFTDNTKGKGLLLLVLDQTAHVVLIVIIAWAATGWTPDSLSLLPSLDAPNQYRLMAYLIGLAALISTAPVLEAEITVAVWAAQGQEINHTLKIDTSDRVLGSIERITAMFLIIAGFGWIAPLLFVPRLLLMIYQGQARENRTAVTTKVITSFMTAVIVSLLLLNIPAPLLML
;
A
#
# COMPACT_ATOMS: atom_id res chain seq x y z
N MET A 1 -23.83 -13.53 12.90
CA MET A 1 -22.97 -12.54 13.57
C MET A 1 -23.86 -11.40 14.02
N THR A 2 -23.76 -10.90 15.26
CA THR A 2 -24.49 -9.70 15.68
C THR A 2 -23.83 -8.46 15.07
N LEU A 3 -24.54 -7.32 14.99
CA LEU A 3 -23.98 -6.05 14.51
C LEU A 3 -22.67 -5.69 15.25
N VAL A 4 -22.70 -5.81 16.58
CA VAL A 4 -21.53 -5.56 17.46
C VAL A 4 -20.34 -6.45 17.09
N ASN A 5 -20.58 -7.74 16.82
CA ASN A 5 -19.50 -8.64 16.42
C ASN A 5 -18.92 -8.25 15.05
N THR A 6 -19.76 -7.83 14.11
CA THR A 6 -19.32 -7.37 12.78
C THR A 6 -18.49 -6.08 12.89
N GLU A 7 -18.87 -5.15 13.77
CA GLU A 7 -18.12 -3.93 14.04
C GLU A 7 -16.73 -4.21 14.60
N ILE A 8 -16.66 -5.04 15.65
CA ILE A 8 -15.39 -5.45 16.27
C ILE A 8 -14.49 -6.12 15.22
N ALA A 9 -15.06 -7.03 14.43
CA ALA A 9 -14.32 -7.73 13.39
C ALA A 9 -13.78 -6.79 12.31
N LEU A 10 -14.61 -5.86 11.81
CA LEU A 10 -14.19 -4.87 10.82
C LEU A 10 -13.11 -3.95 11.39
N SER A 11 -13.30 -3.43 12.60
CA SER A 11 -12.33 -2.55 13.26
C SER A 11 -10.97 -3.21 13.38
N PHE A 12 -10.93 -4.44 13.88
CA PHE A 12 -9.69 -5.18 14.07
C PHE A 12 -8.99 -5.45 12.72
N PHE A 13 -9.73 -5.87 11.69
CA PHE A 13 -9.18 -6.05 10.35
C PHE A 13 -8.58 -4.75 9.77
N LEU A 14 -9.28 -3.62 9.89
CA LEU A 14 -8.79 -2.33 9.40
C LEU A 14 -7.56 -1.85 10.17
N GLN A 15 -7.49 -2.08 11.48
CA GLN A 15 -6.31 -1.78 12.31
C GLN A 15 -5.10 -2.60 11.89
N LEU A 16 -5.27 -3.91 11.65
CA LEU A 16 -4.20 -4.78 11.13
C LEU A 16 -3.74 -4.35 9.75
N LEU A 17 -4.67 -4.07 8.84
CA LEU A 17 -4.36 -3.65 7.46
C LEU A 17 -3.68 -2.27 7.43
N LEU A 18 -4.18 -1.31 8.20
CA LEU A 18 -3.56 0.01 8.31
C LEU A 18 -2.17 -0.08 8.94
N GLY A 19 -2.02 -0.86 10.01
CA GLY A 19 -0.73 -1.10 10.67
C GLY A 19 0.30 -1.71 9.73
N HIS A 20 -0.10 -2.71 8.94
CA HIS A 20 0.72 -3.29 7.87
C HIS A 20 1.15 -2.26 6.84
N VAL A 21 0.21 -1.58 6.19
CA VAL A 21 0.52 -0.63 5.10
C VAL A 21 1.40 0.52 5.62
N VAL A 22 1.12 1.02 6.82
CA VAL A 22 1.95 2.06 7.45
C VAL A 22 3.34 1.51 7.80
N GLY A 23 3.44 0.33 8.41
CA GLY A 23 4.71 -0.28 8.78
C GLY A 23 5.60 -0.61 7.59
N ASP A 24 5.04 -1.21 6.54
CA ASP A 24 5.77 -1.70 5.36
C ASP A 24 6.17 -0.60 4.39
N PHE A 25 5.34 0.43 4.20
CA PHE A 25 5.60 1.43 3.17
C PHE A 25 5.88 2.83 3.72
N VAL A 26 5.22 3.24 4.80
CA VAL A 26 5.36 4.61 5.34
C VAL A 26 6.55 4.69 6.30
N LEU A 27 6.65 3.72 7.22
CA LEU A 27 7.68 3.67 8.27
C LEU A 27 8.90 2.81 7.88
N GLN A 28 9.02 2.44 6.60
CA GLN A 28 10.17 1.70 6.06
C GLN A 28 11.10 2.63 5.25
N PRO A 29 12.01 3.38 5.92
CA PRO A 29 12.96 4.23 5.22
C PRO A 29 13.95 3.40 4.40
N TYR A 30 14.56 4.03 3.39
CA TYR A 30 15.48 3.36 2.46
C TYR A 30 16.64 2.63 3.16
N TRP A 31 17.18 3.18 4.25
CA TRP A 31 18.25 2.52 5.00
C TRP A 31 17.78 1.19 5.61
N LEU A 32 16.51 1.08 6.02
CA LEU A 32 15.94 -0.12 6.61
C LEU A 32 15.71 -1.19 5.53
N VAL A 33 15.31 -0.77 4.32
CA VAL A 33 15.27 -1.65 3.14
C VAL A 33 16.66 -2.27 2.87
N LEU A 34 17.71 -1.45 2.93
CA LEU A 34 19.09 -1.94 2.78
C LEU A 34 19.52 -2.84 3.94
N ALA A 35 19.12 -2.52 5.17
CA ALA A 35 19.44 -3.31 6.35
C ALA A 35 18.78 -4.70 6.32
N LYS A 36 17.51 -4.81 5.88
CA LYS A 36 16.84 -6.11 5.67
C LYS A 36 17.68 -7.02 4.77
N ARG A 37 18.17 -6.48 3.65
CA ARG A 37 19.01 -7.22 2.68
C ARG A 37 20.38 -7.63 3.21
N LYS A 38 20.86 -7.00 4.30
CA LYS A 38 22.16 -7.33 4.91
C LYS A 38 22.07 -8.46 5.94
N GLY A 39 20.88 -8.77 6.47
CA GLY A 39 20.72 -9.88 7.42
C GLY A 39 19.56 -9.72 8.40
N TRP A 40 19.48 -10.66 9.34
CA TRP A 40 18.39 -10.81 10.31
C TRP A 40 18.13 -9.58 11.18
N VAL A 41 19.16 -8.79 11.53
CA VAL A 41 18.98 -7.62 12.39
C VAL A 41 18.06 -6.58 11.74
N GLY A 42 18.31 -6.24 10.48
CA GLY A 42 17.45 -5.28 9.76
C GLY A 42 16.04 -5.82 9.55
N LEU A 43 15.93 -7.12 9.29
CA LEU A 43 14.65 -7.80 9.17
C LEU A 43 13.83 -7.75 10.48
N ILE A 44 14.44 -8.12 11.61
CA ILE A 44 13.76 -8.09 12.92
C ILE A 44 13.36 -6.67 13.31
N ILE A 45 14.22 -5.67 13.08
CA ILE A 45 13.87 -4.25 13.33
C ILE A 45 12.64 -3.85 12.53
N HIS A 46 12.59 -4.19 11.26
CA HIS A 46 11.45 -3.87 10.42
C HIS A 46 10.16 -4.55 10.90
N VAL A 47 10.19 -5.84 11.16
CA VAL A 47 9.03 -6.58 11.66
C VAL A 47 8.57 -6.04 13.02
N ALA A 48 9.52 -5.63 13.88
CA ALA A 48 9.20 -4.99 15.15
C ALA A 48 8.49 -3.64 14.94
N VAL A 49 8.90 -2.82 13.98
CA VAL A 49 8.23 -1.55 13.64
C VAL A 49 6.78 -1.81 13.17
N VAL A 50 6.59 -2.76 12.25
CA VAL A 50 5.25 -3.13 11.73
C VAL A 50 4.35 -3.64 12.85
N THR A 51 4.86 -4.54 13.68
CA THR A 51 4.12 -5.11 14.81
C THR A 51 3.80 -4.02 15.84
N PHE A 52 4.75 -3.12 16.14
CA PHE A 52 4.57 -2.07 17.13
C PHE A 52 3.50 -1.06 16.72
N ILE A 53 3.54 -0.56 15.47
CA ILE A 53 2.51 0.36 15.00
C ILE A 53 1.13 -0.31 14.95
N THR A 54 1.09 -1.59 14.55
CA THR A 54 -0.16 -2.36 14.54
C THR A 54 -0.71 -2.59 15.96
N ALA A 55 0.17 -2.86 16.93
CA ALA A 55 -0.18 -3.00 18.34
C ALA A 55 -0.76 -1.72 18.94
N ILE A 56 -0.24 -0.55 18.55
CA ILE A 56 -0.81 0.74 18.96
C ILE A 56 -2.23 0.90 18.39
N LEU A 57 -2.42 0.60 17.10
CA LEU A 57 -3.72 0.74 16.45
C LEU A 57 -4.76 -0.24 17.00
N ALA A 58 -4.34 -1.46 17.35
CA ALA A 58 -5.19 -2.53 17.86
C ALA A 58 -5.26 -2.59 19.39
N TRP A 59 -4.66 -1.62 20.10
CA TRP A 59 -4.58 -1.62 21.55
C TRP A 59 -5.98 -1.70 22.18
N ASP A 60 -6.22 -2.74 22.98
CA ASP A 60 -7.48 -2.99 23.68
C ASP A 60 -8.72 -3.11 22.76
N SER A 61 -8.51 -3.36 21.47
CA SER A 61 -9.60 -3.53 20.48
C SER A 61 -10.41 -4.80 20.69
N ILE A 62 -9.77 -5.86 21.20
CA ILE A 62 -10.37 -7.16 21.50
C ILE A 62 -9.69 -7.80 22.73
N PRO A 63 -10.36 -8.73 23.44
CA PRO A 63 -9.71 -9.53 24.46
C PRO A 63 -8.49 -10.26 23.91
N ASN A 64 -7.39 -10.26 24.66
CA ASN A 64 -6.14 -10.92 24.28
C ASN A 64 -5.54 -10.43 22.94
N TRP A 65 -5.81 -9.18 22.53
CA TRP A 65 -5.23 -8.57 21.31
C TRP A 65 -3.70 -8.74 21.19
N TRP A 66 -2.99 -8.73 22.32
CA TRP A 66 -1.53 -8.89 22.37
C TRP A 66 -1.05 -10.26 21.87
N VAL A 67 -1.85 -11.33 22.03
CA VAL A 67 -1.53 -12.66 21.49
C VAL A 67 -1.47 -12.60 19.97
N TRP A 68 -2.41 -11.90 19.36
CA TRP A 68 -2.46 -11.71 17.91
C TRP A 68 -1.30 -10.84 17.40
N MET A 69 -0.75 -9.93 18.21
CA MET A 69 0.46 -9.19 17.85
C MET A 69 1.70 -10.10 17.82
N ILE A 70 1.79 -11.10 18.72
CA ILE A 70 2.84 -12.11 18.68
C ILE A 70 2.70 -12.97 17.41
N VAL A 71 1.48 -13.41 17.09
CA VAL A 71 1.20 -14.17 15.86
C VAL A 71 1.54 -13.34 14.62
N LEU A 72 1.17 -12.05 14.60
CA LEU A 72 1.51 -11.12 13.53
C LEU A 72 3.02 -10.98 13.38
N PHE A 73 3.76 -10.77 14.47
CA PHE A 73 5.22 -10.67 14.44
C PHE A 73 5.87 -11.92 13.82
N VAL A 74 5.48 -13.11 14.28
CA VAL A 74 6.04 -14.37 13.79
C VAL A 74 5.66 -14.62 12.33
N GLY A 75 4.40 -14.37 11.97
CA GLY A 75 3.91 -14.53 10.60
C GLY A 75 4.57 -13.56 9.62
N HIS A 76 4.69 -12.29 10.00
CA HIS A 76 5.33 -11.25 9.19
C HIS A 76 6.81 -11.56 8.99
N LEU A 77 7.52 -11.93 10.07
CA LEU A 77 8.91 -12.39 9.99
C LEU A 77 9.07 -13.61 9.08
N PHE A 78 8.14 -14.57 9.16
CA PHE A 78 8.15 -15.77 8.33
C PHE A 78 7.93 -15.47 6.85
N ILE A 79 7.09 -14.50 6.49
CA ILE A 79 6.89 -14.09 5.09
C ILE A 79 8.12 -13.35 4.59
N ASP A 80 8.55 -12.33 5.33
CA ASP A 80 9.63 -11.43 4.91
C ASP A 80 10.99 -12.16 4.75
N GLN A 81 11.27 -13.19 5.56
CA GLN A 81 12.52 -13.96 5.41
C GLN A 81 12.61 -14.62 4.03
N PHE A 82 11.49 -15.04 3.42
CA PHE A 82 11.52 -15.64 2.08
C PHE A 82 11.87 -14.58 1.05
N ARG A 83 11.25 -13.40 1.14
CA ARG A 83 11.61 -12.29 0.24
C ARG A 83 13.06 -11.85 0.43
N THR A 84 13.56 -11.88 1.66
CA THR A 84 14.88 -11.37 2.02
C THR A 84 16.01 -12.34 1.72
N PHE A 85 15.82 -13.65 1.94
CA PHE A 85 16.90 -14.64 1.86
C PHE A 85 16.72 -15.70 0.76
N VAL A 86 15.48 -15.95 0.31
CA VAL A 86 15.20 -17.01 -0.68
C VAL A 86 14.95 -16.42 -2.07
N PHE A 87 14.08 -15.41 -2.16
CA PHE A 87 13.67 -14.78 -3.42
C PHE A 87 14.36 -13.43 -3.63
N THR A 88 15.70 -13.46 -3.65
CA THR A 88 16.55 -12.26 -3.76
C THR A 88 16.73 -11.77 -5.21
N ASP A 89 16.48 -12.65 -6.17
CA ASP A 89 16.62 -12.38 -7.61
C ASP A 89 15.47 -11.48 -8.12
N ASN A 90 15.75 -10.18 -8.23
CA ASN A 90 14.86 -9.22 -8.87
C ASN A 90 15.21 -9.00 -10.36
N THR A 91 16.10 -9.81 -10.94
CA THR A 91 16.48 -9.66 -12.36
C THR A 91 15.33 -10.02 -13.29
N LYS A 92 15.42 -9.56 -14.55
CA LYS A 92 14.48 -9.90 -15.62
C LYS A 92 13.00 -9.58 -15.29
N GLY A 93 12.75 -8.51 -14.54
CA GLY A 93 11.38 -8.05 -14.26
C GLY A 93 10.61 -8.88 -13.22
N LYS A 94 11.26 -9.83 -12.53
CA LYS A 94 10.61 -10.64 -11.48
C LYS A 94 10.23 -9.83 -10.24
N GLY A 95 10.81 -8.65 -10.04
CA GLY A 95 10.57 -7.80 -8.88
C GLY A 95 9.09 -7.48 -8.66
N LEU A 96 8.34 -7.21 -9.74
CA LEU A 96 6.88 -6.98 -9.69
C LEU A 96 6.13 -8.22 -9.21
N LEU A 97 6.41 -9.39 -9.79
CA LEU A 97 5.77 -10.65 -9.36
C LEU A 97 6.05 -10.92 -7.89
N LEU A 98 7.31 -10.80 -7.48
CA LEU A 98 7.71 -11.00 -6.10
C LEU A 98 7.02 -10.00 -5.16
N LEU A 99 6.86 -8.73 -5.57
CA LEU A 99 6.14 -7.72 -4.80
C LEU A 99 4.67 -8.11 -4.62
N VAL A 100 4.00 -8.55 -5.69
CA VAL A 100 2.60 -8.98 -5.63
C VAL A 100 2.44 -10.20 -4.74
N LEU A 101 3.30 -11.21 -4.88
CA LEU A 101 3.26 -12.41 -4.04
C LEU A 101 3.51 -12.10 -2.57
N ASP A 102 4.49 -11.24 -2.29
CA ASP A 102 4.83 -10.77 -0.94
C ASP A 102 3.64 -10.06 -0.28
N GLN A 103 3.08 -9.04 -0.95
CA GLN A 103 1.95 -8.30 -0.40
C GLN A 103 0.68 -9.16 -0.28
N THR A 104 0.47 -10.11 -1.20
CA THR A 104 -0.64 -11.08 -1.09
C THR A 104 -0.47 -11.96 0.14
N ALA A 105 0.73 -12.48 0.41
CA ALA A 105 1.00 -13.30 1.59
C ALA A 105 0.72 -12.53 2.89
N HIS A 106 1.12 -11.25 2.96
CA HIS A 106 0.83 -10.40 4.11
C HIS A 106 -0.66 -10.13 4.30
N VAL A 107 -1.40 -9.83 3.23
CA VAL A 107 -2.86 -9.65 3.31
C VAL A 107 -3.56 -10.95 3.72
N VAL A 108 -3.12 -12.10 3.21
CA VAL A 108 -3.64 -13.42 3.62
C VAL A 108 -3.39 -13.67 5.10
N LEU A 109 -2.19 -13.35 5.62
CA LEU A 109 -1.89 -13.45 7.05
C LEU A 109 -2.84 -12.57 7.88
N ILE A 110 -3.04 -11.32 7.48
CA ILE A 110 -3.96 -10.38 8.15
C ILE A 110 -5.39 -10.92 8.16
N VAL A 111 -5.87 -11.44 7.02
CA VAL A 111 -7.20 -12.06 6.91
C VAL A 111 -7.34 -13.26 7.84
N ILE A 112 -6.33 -14.13 7.89
CA ILE A 112 -6.33 -15.32 8.77
C ILE A 112 -6.36 -14.88 10.24
N ILE A 113 -5.55 -13.89 10.63
CA ILE A 113 -5.54 -13.36 12.01
C ILE A 113 -6.90 -12.74 12.34
N ALA A 114 -7.44 -11.88 11.48
CA ALA A 114 -8.73 -11.23 11.71
C ALA A 114 -9.88 -12.25 11.82
N TRP A 115 -9.91 -13.24 10.93
CA TRP A 115 -10.90 -14.32 10.95
C TRP A 115 -10.78 -15.14 12.24
N ALA A 116 -9.59 -15.59 12.60
CA ALA A 116 -9.38 -16.41 13.79
C ALA A 116 -9.65 -15.65 15.10
N ALA A 117 -9.35 -14.35 15.14
CA ALA A 117 -9.51 -13.51 16.32
C ALA A 117 -10.96 -13.06 16.57
N THR A 118 -11.70 -12.75 15.50
CA THR A 118 -12.98 -12.03 15.60
C THR A 118 -14.11 -12.63 14.76
N GLY A 119 -13.81 -13.64 13.93
CA GLY A 119 -14.73 -14.17 12.94
C GLY A 119 -14.94 -13.26 11.73
N TRP A 120 -13.97 -12.36 11.44
CA TRP A 120 -14.04 -11.47 10.28
C TRP A 120 -14.29 -12.23 8.97
N THR A 121 -15.11 -11.64 8.11
CA THR A 121 -15.40 -12.13 6.76
C THR A 121 -15.43 -10.95 5.78
N PRO A 122 -15.30 -11.18 4.46
CA PRO A 122 -15.44 -10.12 3.46
C PRO A 122 -16.75 -9.33 3.58
N ASP A 123 -17.84 -9.97 4.01
CA ASP A 123 -19.14 -9.32 4.21
C ASP A 123 -19.07 -8.22 5.29
N SER A 124 -18.14 -8.29 6.24
CA SER A 124 -17.93 -7.24 7.24
C SER A 124 -17.57 -5.88 6.61
N LEU A 125 -17.03 -5.86 5.38
CA LEU A 125 -16.75 -4.63 4.64
C LEU A 125 -18.01 -3.87 4.21
N SER A 126 -19.18 -4.54 4.17
CA SER A 126 -20.45 -3.90 3.80
C SER A 126 -20.91 -2.85 4.82
N LEU A 127 -20.27 -2.79 6.00
CA LEU A 127 -20.51 -1.74 6.98
C LEU A 127 -19.84 -0.42 6.58
N LEU A 128 -18.74 -0.41 5.81
CA LEU A 128 -18.05 0.84 5.45
C LEU A 128 -18.96 1.88 4.74
N PRO A 129 -19.83 1.48 3.80
CA PRO A 129 -20.80 2.38 3.16
C PRO A 129 -22.00 2.75 4.04
N SER A 130 -22.29 1.98 5.10
CA SER A 130 -23.53 2.18 5.86
C SER A 130 -23.47 3.48 6.66
N LEU A 131 -24.55 4.26 6.65
CA LEU A 131 -24.60 5.55 7.36
C LEU A 131 -24.35 5.43 8.86
N ASP A 132 -24.76 4.30 9.45
CA ASP A 132 -24.59 3.99 10.88
C ASP A 132 -23.17 3.56 11.27
N ALA A 133 -22.26 3.40 10.30
CA ALA A 133 -20.90 2.99 10.60
C ALA A 133 -20.14 4.10 11.35
N PRO A 134 -19.44 3.77 12.44
CA PRO A 134 -18.55 4.69 13.13
C PRO A 134 -17.55 5.37 12.18
N ASN A 135 -17.42 6.70 12.29
CA ASN A 135 -16.52 7.50 11.44
C ASN A 135 -15.06 7.03 11.45
N GLN A 136 -14.61 6.43 12.56
CA GLN A 136 -13.26 5.89 12.70
C GLN A 136 -12.94 4.79 11.66
N TYR A 137 -13.91 3.94 11.29
CA TYR A 137 -13.70 2.88 10.30
C TYR A 137 -13.50 3.47 8.91
N ARG A 138 -14.28 4.50 8.58
CA ARG A 138 -14.13 5.25 7.33
C ARG A 138 -12.78 5.97 7.31
N LEU A 139 -12.39 6.62 8.41
CA LEU A 139 -11.07 7.26 8.52
C LEU A 139 -9.93 6.27 8.25
N MET A 140 -9.96 5.07 8.85
CA MET A 140 -8.95 4.03 8.59
C MET A 140 -8.91 3.60 7.12
N ALA A 141 -10.07 3.40 6.48
CA ALA A 141 -10.14 3.06 5.06
C ALA A 141 -9.52 4.14 4.17
N TYR A 142 -9.81 5.42 4.44
CA TYR A 142 -9.19 6.54 3.73
C TYR A 142 -7.69 6.65 3.99
N LEU A 143 -7.22 6.40 5.22
CA LEU A 143 -5.79 6.39 5.55
C LEU A 143 -5.04 5.26 4.83
N ILE A 144 -5.64 4.08 4.70
CA ILE A 144 -5.10 2.97 3.90
C ILE A 144 -4.99 3.40 2.43
N GLY A 145 -6.04 4.00 1.87
CA GLY A 145 -6.04 4.52 0.49
C GLY A 145 -4.95 5.58 0.26
N LEU A 146 -4.83 6.55 1.16
CA LEU A 146 -3.79 7.58 1.10
C LEU A 146 -2.39 6.97 1.21
N ALA A 147 -2.16 6.04 2.14
CA ALA A 147 -0.86 5.37 2.27
C ALA A 147 -0.51 4.57 1.00
N ALA A 148 -1.49 3.91 0.37
CA ALA A 148 -1.30 3.23 -0.90
C ALA A 148 -0.90 4.21 -2.03
N LEU A 149 -1.56 5.37 -2.13
CA LEU A 149 -1.23 6.39 -3.15
C LEU A 149 0.11 7.10 -2.92
N ILE A 150 0.48 7.34 -1.67
CA ILE A 150 1.71 8.07 -1.31
C ILE A 150 2.94 7.17 -1.34
N SER A 151 2.82 5.96 -0.80
CA SER A 151 3.98 5.14 -0.47
C SER A 151 4.08 3.88 -1.32
N THR A 152 2.97 3.21 -1.63
CA THR A 152 2.97 1.96 -2.44
C THR A 152 2.99 2.25 -3.94
N ALA A 153 2.23 3.24 -4.43
CA ALA A 153 2.14 3.55 -5.86
C ALA A 153 3.48 3.91 -6.53
N PRO A 154 4.40 4.69 -5.90
CA PRO A 154 5.74 4.91 -6.47
C PRO A 154 6.56 3.63 -6.63
N VAL A 155 6.38 2.65 -5.74
CA VAL A 155 7.05 1.34 -5.84
C VAL A 155 6.46 0.56 -7.02
N LEU A 156 5.14 0.57 -7.19
CA LEU A 156 4.48 -0.02 -8.35
C LEU A 156 4.91 0.62 -9.67
N GLU A 157 5.03 1.96 -9.73
CA GLU A 157 5.54 2.66 -10.91
C GLU A 157 6.93 2.14 -11.32
N ALA A 158 7.82 1.95 -10.35
CA ALA A 158 9.17 1.45 -10.60
C ALA A 158 9.18 -0.02 -11.04
N GLU A 159 8.48 -0.90 -10.32
CA GLU A 159 8.45 -2.34 -10.61
C GLU A 159 7.75 -2.67 -11.93
N ILE A 160 6.66 -1.97 -12.27
CA ILE A 160 5.98 -2.13 -13.56
C ILE A 160 6.88 -1.64 -14.71
N THR A 161 7.56 -0.50 -14.53
CA THR A 161 8.52 -0.02 -15.54
C THR A 161 9.61 -1.04 -15.82
N VAL A 162 10.20 -1.60 -14.76
CA VAL A 162 11.22 -2.65 -14.85
C VAL A 162 10.65 -3.92 -15.51
N ALA A 163 9.43 -4.34 -15.16
CA ALA A 163 8.79 -5.49 -15.79
C ALA A 163 8.54 -5.28 -17.29
N VAL A 164 8.12 -4.09 -17.71
CA VAL A 164 7.89 -3.75 -19.13
C VAL A 164 9.21 -3.78 -19.91
N TRP A 165 10.30 -3.23 -19.36
CA TRP A 165 11.62 -3.32 -19.99
C TRP A 165 12.09 -4.76 -20.17
N ALA A 166 11.81 -5.63 -19.19
CA ALA A 166 12.19 -7.04 -19.25
C ALA A 166 11.41 -7.76 -20.35
N ALA A 167 10.11 -7.48 -20.45
CA ALA A 167 9.26 -8.00 -21.51
C ALA A 167 9.69 -7.51 -22.91
N GLN A 168 10.32 -6.34 -23.00
CA GLN A 168 10.91 -5.80 -24.23
C GLN A 168 12.30 -6.35 -24.54
N GLY A 169 12.84 -7.26 -23.71
CA GLY A 169 14.15 -7.87 -23.92
C GLY A 169 15.33 -6.97 -23.58
N GLN A 170 15.12 -5.86 -22.86
CA GLN A 170 16.21 -5.00 -22.40
C GLN A 170 17.02 -5.68 -21.29
N GLU A 171 18.36 -5.53 -21.31
CA GLU A 171 19.20 -5.99 -20.21
C GLU A 171 18.98 -5.12 -18.96
N ILE A 172 18.28 -5.67 -17.98
CA ILE A 172 18.02 -5.00 -16.70
C ILE A 172 19.12 -5.33 -15.71
N ASN A 173 20.21 -4.56 -15.78
CA ASN A 173 21.31 -4.66 -14.83
C ASN A 173 21.21 -3.63 -13.69
N HIS A 174 20.16 -2.79 -13.67
CA HIS A 174 19.99 -1.72 -12.70
C HIS A 174 18.53 -1.58 -12.23
N THR A 175 18.35 -1.23 -10.96
CA THR A 175 17.07 -0.80 -10.40
C THR A 175 16.74 0.61 -10.86
N LEU A 176 15.47 0.89 -11.20
CA LEU A 176 15.04 2.25 -11.52
C LEU A 176 15.33 3.19 -10.35
N LYS A 177 16.17 4.21 -10.56
CA LYS A 177 16.41 5.22 -9.54
C LYS A 177 15.13 6.05 -9.38
N ILE A 178 14.56 6.01 -8.18
CA ILE A 178 13.39 6.83 -7.84
C ILE A 178 13.91 8.23 -7.48
N ASP A 179 13.59 9.22 -8.31
CA ASP A 179 13.81 10.62 -7.97
C ASP A 179 12.79 11.05 -6.92
N THR A 180 13.26 11.69 -5.84
CA THR A 180 12.42 12.18 -4.76
C THR A 180 11.43 13.23 -5.25
N SER A 181 11.86 14.12 -6.16
CA SER A 181 10.98 15.16 -6.72
C SER A 181 9.84 14.53 -7.52
N ASP A 182 10.18 13.58 -8.39
CA ASP A 182 9.23 12.78 -9.15
C ASP A 182 8.23 12.03 -8.25
N ARG A 183 8.72 11.41 -7.17
CA ARG A 183 7.87 10.71 -6.19
C ARG A 183 6.89 11.63 -5.48
N VAL A 184 7.32 12.84 -5.10
CA VAL A 184 6.47 13.83 -4.43
C VAL A 184 5.41 14.36 -5.39
N LEU A 185 5.79 14.76 -6.60
CA LEU A 185 4.84 15.24 -7.62
C LEU A 185 3.82 14.15 -7.97
N GLY A 186 4.26 12.91 -8.13
CA GLY A 186 3.38 11.76 -8.34
C GLY A 186 2.40 11.54 -7.20
N SER A 187 2.83 11.73 -5.96
CA SER A 187 1.94 11.60 -4.80
C SER A 187 0.88 12.70 -4.78
N ILE A 188 1.25 13.94 -5.11
CA ILE A 188 0.34 15.08 -5.17
C ILE A 188 -0.75 14.85 -6.24
N GLU A 189 -0.36 14.53 -7.49
CA GLU A 189 -1.35 14.31 -8.57
C GLU A 189 -2.36 13.21 -8.24
N ARG A 190 -1.92 12.10 -7.60
CA ARG A 190 -2.80 10.98 -7.24
C ARG A 190 -3.77 11.33 -6.12
N ILE A 191 -3.31 12.02 -5.08
CA ILE A 191 -4.17 12.45 -3.97
C ILE A 191 -5.21 13.45 -4.49
N THR A 192 -4.80 14.43 -5.28
CA THR A 192 -5.72 15.40 -5.88
C THR A 192 -6.71 14.71 -6.82
N ALA A 193 -6.26 13.73 -7.62
CA ALA A 193 -7.14 12.93 -8.48
C ALA A 193 -8.17 12.15 -7.67
N MET A 194 -7.76 11.55 -6.55
CA MET A 194 -8.66 10.84 -5.65
C MET A 194 -9.75 11.75 -5.10
N PHE A 195 -9.39 12.94 -4.61
CA PHE A 195 -10.37 13.91 -4.13
C PHE A 195 -11.33 14.37 -5.23
N LEU A 196 -10.84 14.65 -6.46
CA LEU A 196 -11.72 15.02 -7.57
C LEU A 196 -12.67 13.90 -7.97
N ILE A 197 -12.20 12.65 -8.04
CA ILE A 197 -13.04 11.51 -8.40
C ILE A 197 -14.15 11.31 -7.37
N ILE A 198 -13.80 11.30 -6.08
CA ILE A 198 -14.78 11.13 -4.99
C ILE A 198 -15.77 12.30 -4.94
N ALA A 199 -15.34 13.52 -5.26
CA ALA A 199 -16.20 14.70 -5.32
C ALA A 199 -17.10 14.76 -6.58
N GLY A 200 -17.06 13.76 -7.47
CA GLY A 200 -17.87 13.72 -8.68
C GLY A 200 -17.26 14.45 -9.90
N PHE A 201 -16.03 14.94 -9.79
CA PHE A 201 -15.28 15.62 -10.86
C PHE A 201 -14.26 14.70 -11.55
N GLY A 202 -14.48 13.39 -11.55
CA GLY A 202 -13.52 12.39 -12.05
C GLY A 202 -13.12 12.56 -13.52
N TRP A 203 -13.95 13.23 -14.34
CA TRP A 203 -13.63 13.54 -15.74
C TRP A 203 -12.48 14.54 -15.90
N ILE A 204 -12.16 15.33 -14.87
CA ILE A 204 -11.01 16.25 -14.83
C ILE A 204 -9.73 15.51 -14.41
N ALA A 205 -9.84 14.41 -13.68
CA ALA A 205 -8.70 13.71 -13.07
C ALA A 205 -7.53 13.40 -14.03
N PRO A 206 -7.74 13.00 -15.30
CA PRO A 206 -6.63 12.79 -16.25
C PRO A 206 -5.74 14.02 -16.46
N LEU A 207 -6.31 15.23 -16.37
CA LEU A 207 -5.56 16.49 -16.57
C LEU A 207 -4.54 16.74 -15.46
N LEU A 208 -4.73 16.17 -14.27
CA LEU A 208 -3.81 16.33 -13.14
C LEU A 208 -2.45 15.65 -13.37
N PHE A 209 -2.38 14.70 -14.30
CA PHE A 209 -1.15 13.97 -14.63
C PHE A 209 -0.34 14.67 -15.74
N VAL A 210 -0.92 15.67 -16.41
CA VAL A 210 -0.26 16.42 -17.49
C VAL A 210 0.93 17.25 -17.00
N PRO A 211 0.85 18.01 -15.88
CA PRO A 211 1.99 18.81 -15.41
C PRO A 211 3.25 17.99 -15.15
N ARG A 212 3.13 16.84 -14.47
CA ARG A 212 4.26 15.92 -14.21
C ARG A 212 4.82 15.36 -15.52
N LEU A 213 3.96 14.95 -16.45
CA LEU A 213 4.38 14.49 -17.78
C LEU A 213 5.15 15.56 -18.56
N LEU A 214 4.66 16.81 -18.57
CA LEU A 214 5.34 17.92 -19.24
C LEU A 214 6.71 18.22 -18.62
N LEU A 215 6.84 18.15 -17.29
CA LEU A 215 8.12 18.29 -16.61
C LEU A 215 9.11 17.18 -17.01
N MET A 216 8.68 15.92 -17.05
CA MET A 216 9.51 14.80 -17.52
C MET A 216 9.95 14.98 -18.97
N ILE A 217 9.07 15.50 -19.84
CA ILE A 217 9.41 15.82 -21.23
C ILE A 217 10.42 16.96 -21.32
N TYR A 218 10.20 18.05 -20.58
CA TYR A 218 11.07 19.22 -20.54
C TYR A 218 12.48 18.89 -20.03
N GLN A 219 12.57 18.03 -19.02
CA GLN A 219 13.84 17.54 -18.48
C GLN A 219 14.55 16.51 -19.39
N GLY A 220 13.96 16.15 -20.52
CA GLY A 220 14.54 15.20 -21.47
C GLY A 220 14.37 13.73 -21.10
N GLN A 221 13.75 13.40 -19.95
CA GLN A 221 13.53 12.02 -19.51
C GLN A 221 12.75 11.20 -20.54
N ALA A 222 11.77 11.82 -21.21
CA ALA A 222 10.98 11.15 -22.24
C ALA A 222 11.77 10.86 -23.53
N ARG A 223 12.83 11.65 -23.81
CA ARG A 223 13.74 11.39 -24.93
C ARG A 223 14.71 10.26 -24.61
N GLU A 224 15.17 10.22 -23.36
CA GLU A 224 16.07 9.18 -22.87
C GLU A 224 15.35 7.83 -22.74
N ASN A 225 14.16 7.82 -22.11
CA ASN A 225 13.40 6.60 -21.87
C ASN A 225 11.88 6.84 -21.89
N ARG A 226 11.32 6.85 -23.10
CA ARG A 226 9.88 7.01 -23.33
C ARG A 226 9.05 5.96 -22.58
N THR A 227 9.49 4.71 -22.57
CA THR A 227 8.78 3.60 -21.92
C THR A 227 8.63 3.84 -20.41
N ALA A 228 9.68 4.30 -19.73
CA ALA A 228 9.59 4.66 -18.30
C ALA A 228 8.58 5.76 -18.05
N VAL A 229 8.67 6.88 -18.77
CA VAL A 229 7.78 8.03 -18.60
C VAL A 229 6.31 7.62 -18.82
N THR A 230 6.03 6.90 -19.91
CA THR A 230 4.67 6.44 -20.20
C THR A 230 4.15 5.47 -19.15
N THR A 231 4.97 4.50 -18.72
CA THR A 231 4.56 3.49 -17.74
C THR A 231 4.29 4.10 -16.36
N LYS A 232 5.14 5.06 -15.93
CA LYS A 232 4.93 5.81 -14.68
C LYS A 232 3.60 6.56 -14.68
N VAL A 233 3.32 7.36 -15.71
CA VAL A 233 2.09 8.17 -15.80
C VAL A 233 0.84 7.29 -15.84
N ILE A 234 0.85 6.22 -16.66
CA ILE A 234 -0.29 5.29 -16.74
C ILE A 234 -0.50 4.59 -15.39
N THR A 235 0.56 4.08 -14.76
CA THR A 235 0.46 3.43 -13.45
C THR A 235 -0.06 4.39 -12.38
N SER A 236 0.44 5.63 -12.36
CA SER A 236 -0.01 6.68 -11.44
C SER A 236 -1.50 6.97 -11.61
N PHE A 237 -1.97 7.13 -12.85
CA PHE A 237 -3.38 7.35 -13.15
C PHE A 237 -4.25 6.17 -12.74
N MET A 238 -3.87 4.95 -13.14
CA MET A 238 -4.65 3.74 -12.84
C MET A 238 -4.73 3.46 -11.35
N THR A 239 -3.65 3.66 -10.60
CA THR A 239 -3.66 3.49 -9.13
C THR A 239 -4.55 4.52 -8.45
N ALA A 240 -4.52 5.79 -8.87
CA ALA A 240 -5.45 6.80 -8.38
C ALA A 240 -6.92 6.40 -8.64
N VAL A 241 -7.24 5.98 -9.87
CA VAL A 241 -8.61 5.56 -10.22
C VAL A 241 -9.05 4.35 -9.39
N ILE A 242 -8.23 3.31 -9.29
CA ILE A 242 -8.58 2.08 -8.54
C ILE A 242 -8.85 2.41 -7.07
N VAL A 243 -7.94 3.14 -6.40
CA VAL A 243 -8.13 3.51 -4.98
C VAL A 243 -9.38 4.38 -4.82
N SER A 244 -9.62 5.31 -5.75
CA SER A 244 -10.81 6.17 -5.69
C SER A 244 -12.10 5.38 -5.84
N LEU A 245 -12.16 4.39 -6.75
CA LEU A 245 -13.34 3.55 -6.94
C LEU A 245 -13.62 2.68 -5.72
N LEU A 246 -12.57 2.19 -5.03
CA LEU A 246 -12.72 1.45 -3.78
C LEU A 246 -13.29 2.32 -2.65
N LEU A 247 -12.96 3.62 -2.63
CA LEU A 247 -13.43 4.57 -1.63
C LEU A 247 -14.73 5.29 -2.03
N LEU A 248 -15.17 5.21 -3.29
CA LEU A 248 -16.24 6.05 -3.84
C LEU A 248 -17.58 5.91 -3.08
N ASN A 249 -17.89 4.70 -2.62
CA ASN A 249 -19.12 4.41 -1.88
C ASN A 249 -18.98 4.53 -0.36
N ILE A 250 -17.79 4.91 0.14
CA ILE A 250 -17.56 5.12 1.56
C ILE A 250 -17.75 6.62 1.82
N PRO A 251 -18.72 7.03 2.65
CA PRO A 251 -18.88 8.44 2.96
C PRO A 251 -17.59 9.02 3.56
N ALA A 252 -17.25 10.26 3.19
CA ALA A 252 -16.09 10.93 3.76
C ALA A 252 -16.20 10.96 5.30
N PRO A 253 -15.14 10.63 6.04
CA PRO A 253 -15.18 10.70 7.50
C PRO A 253 -15.39 12.15 7.92
N LEU A 254 -16.42 12.41 8.73
CA LEU A 254 -16.57 13.71 9.39
C LEU A 254 -15.48 13.81 10.45
N LEU A 255 -14.51 14.70 10.22
CA LEU A 255 -13.63 15.17 11.29
C LEU A 255 -14.53 16.02 12.19
N MET A 256 -15.03 15.44 13.28
CA MET A 256 -15.62 16.23 14.36
C MET A 256 -14.48 17.09 14.93
N LEU A 257 -14.42 18.35 14.50
CA LEU A 257 -13.60 19.40 15.10
C LEU A 257 -14.24 19.86 16.41
#